data_AF-G9QH02-F1
#
_entry.id   AF-G9QH02-F1
#
_cell.length_a   1.000
_cell.length_b   1.000
_cell.length_c   1.000
_cell.angle_alpha   90.00
_cell.angle_beta   90.00
_cell.angle_gamma   90.00
#
_symmetry.space_group_name_H-M   'P 1'
#
loop_
_entity.id
_entity.type
_entity.pdbx_description
1 polymer ?
#
loop_
_entity_poly.entity_id
_entity_poly.type
_entity_poly.pdbx_seq_one_letter_code
_entity_poly.pdbx_strand_id
1 'polypeptide(L)'
;MSSIEYLPQPVQEEIHKRSQRFKNKEQQTKIRYNAEDPAIFVDAAIALAMGKNILLKGPTGSGKTRLAETLASLFSQPMHSINCSVDLDAEAMLGFKTIQEKNGNKSLNLFQAPLSKR
;
A
#
# COMPACT_ATOMS: atom_id res chain seq x y z
N MET A 1 5.57 18.60 -18.29
CA MET A 1 4.17 18.19 -18.13
C MET A 1 4.08 17.18 -17.00
N SER A 2 3.28 17.46 -15.98
CA SER A 2 3.14 16.57 -14.83
C SER A 2 2.26 15.37 -15.22
N SER A 3 2.61 14.14 -14.82
CA SER A 3 1.83 12.93 -15.16
C SER A 3 0.36 12.97 -14.69
N ILE A 4 -0.03 13.98 -13.91
CA ILE A 4 -1.35 14.17 -13.31
C ILE A 4 -2.34 14.81 -14.30
N GLU A 5 -1.86 15.60 -15.26
CA GLU A 5 -2.71 16.34 -16.22
C GLU A 5 -3.56 15.42 -17.11
N TYR A 6 -3.16 14.15 -17.28
CA TYR A 6 -3.88 13.15 -18.06
C TYR A 6 -4.98 12.42 -17.29
N LEU A 7 -5.10 12.65 -15.97
CA LEU A 7 -6.09 11.97 -15.12
C LEU A 7 -7.41 12.76 -15.09
N PRO A 8 -8.58 12.10 -14.98
CA PRO A 8 -9.87 12.79 -14.82
C PRO A 8 -9.89 13.69 -13.57
N GLN A 9 -10.60 14.82 -13.61
CA GLN A 9 -10.71 15.76 -12.49
C GLN A 9 -11.04 15.11 -11.13
N PRO A 10 -12.00 14.16 -11.03
CA PRO A 10 -12.30 13.50 -9.76
C PRO A 10 -11.10 12.74 -9.17
N VAL A 11 -10.24 12.17 -10.02
CA VAL A 11 -9.02 11.47 -9.61
C VAL A 11 -7.99 12.47 -9.11
N GLN A 12 -7.84 13.61 -9.80
CA GLN A 12 -6.93 14.67 -9.37
C GLN A 12 -7.33 15.24 -8.00
N GLU A 13 -8.62 15.46 -7.77
CA GLU A 13 -9.16 15.90 -6.48
C GLU A 13 -8.88 14.88 -5.38
N GLU A 14 -9.08 13.58 -5.65
CA GLU A 14 -8.80 12.52 -4.68
C GLU A 14 -7.30 12.39 -4.37
N ILE A 15 -6.43 12.54 -5.39
CA ILE A 15 -4.97 12.61 -5.18
C ILE A 15 -4.62 13.78 -4.27
N HIS A 16 -5.18 14.97 -4.55
CA HIS A 16 -4.93 16.16 -3.74
C HIS A 16 -5.38 15.93 -2.29
N LYS A 17 -6.61 15.45 -2.08
CA LYS A 17 -7.16 15.14 -0.77
C LYS A 17 -6.32 14.12 0.00
N ARG A 18 -5.87 13.04 -0.65
CA ARG A 18 -5.00 12.03 -0.02
C ARG A 18 -3.62 12.60 0.31
N SER A 19 -3.05 13.43 -0.56
CA SER A 19 -1.75 14.06 -0.31
C SER A 19 -1.72 14.86 1.00
N GLN A 20 -2.80 15.60 1.31
CA GLN A 20 -2.93 16.37 2.54
C GLN A 20 -2.94 15.46 3.79
N ARG A 21 -3.53 14.27 3.68
CA ARG A 21 -3.65 13.31 4.78
C ARG A 21 -2.29 12.70 5.20
N PHE A 22 -1.35 12.61 4.26
CA PHE A 22 -0.08 11.90 4.45
C PHE A 22 1.17 12.82 4.46
N LYS A 23 0.97 14.15 4.55
CA LYS A 23 2.04 15.19 4.55
C LYS A 23 3.20 15.02 5.54
N ASN A 24 3.10 14.12 6.52
CA ASN A 24 4.05 13.98 7.64
C ASN A 24 4.95 12.73 7.59
N LYS A 25 5.01 11.96 6.50
CA LYS A 25 5.93 10.82 6.37
C LYS A 25 6.93 11.10 5.25
N GLU A 26 8.19 10.78 5.50
CA GLU A 26 9.39 11.02 4.67
C GLU A 26 9.08 11.11 3.18
N GLN A 27 9.55 12.19 2.55
CA GLN A 27 9.41 12.44 1.12
C GLN A 27 9.82 11.19 0.33
N GLN A 28 8.84 10.48 -0.19
CA GLN A 28 9.09 9.39 -1.11
C GLN A 28 9.80 9.96 -2.33
N THR A 29 10.93 9.35 -2.67
CA THR A 29 11.67 9.64 -3.88
C THR A 29 10.73 9.57 -5.08
N LYS A 30 10.88 10.52 -6.01
CA LYS A 30 10.03 10.69 -7.20
C LYS A 30 10.31 9.56 -8.20
N ILE A 31 9.83 8.37 -7.85
CA ILE A 31 9.90 7.15 -8.62
C ILE A 31 8.85 7.22 -9.72
N ARG A 32 9.30 7.17 -10.98
CA ARG A 32 8.42 7.20 -12.16
C ARG A 32 8.40 5.86 -12.87
N TYR A 33 7.20 5.36 -13.12
CA TYR A 33 6.89 4.31 -14.06
C TYR A 33 6.86 4.93 -15.46
N ASN A 34 7.70 4.42 -16.35
CA ASN A 34 7.74 4.82 -17.74
C ASN A 34 7.36 3.59 -18.58
N ALA A 35 6.26 3.69 -19.30
CA ALA A 35 5.81 2.70 -20.27
C ALA A 35 5.44 3.44 -21.56
N GLU A 36 5.50 2.73 -22.69
CA GLU A 36 5.08 3.26 -23.99
C GLU A 36 3.58 3.56 -24.00
N ASP A 37 2.78 2.68 -23.40
CA ASP A 37 1.35 2.86 -23.21
C ASP A 37 1.03 3.32 -21.77
N PRO A 38 0.49 4.54 -21.57
CA PRO A 38 0.10 5.04 -20.26
C PRO A 38 -1.22 4.43 -19.75
N ALA A 39 -1.98 3.69 -20.57
CA ALA A 39 -3.32 3.22 -20.21
C ALA A 39 -3.34 2.44 -18.88
N ILE A 40 -2.39 1.52 -18.67
CA ILE A 40 -2.33 0.73 -17.44
C ILE A 40 -2.09 1.59 -16.19
N PHE A 41 -1.33 2.68 -16.33
CA PHE A 41 -1.08 3.61 -15.24
C PHE A 41 -2.34 4.44 -14.94
N VAL A 42 -3.03 4.91 -15.99
CA VAL A 42 -4.26 5.69 -15.86
C VAL A 42 -5.37 4.86 -15.22
N ASP A 43 -5.60 3.63 -15.71
CA ASP A 43 -6.61 2.72 -15.19
C ASP A 43 -6.35 2.37 -13.73
N ALA A 44 -5.08 2.09 -13.38
CA ALA A 44 -4.71 1.79 -12.01
C ALA A 44 -4.88 3.01 -11.09
N ALA A 45 -4.54 4.22 -11.55
CA ALA A 45 -4.76 5.44 -10.80
C ALA A 45 -6.26 5.69 -10.54
N ILE A 46 -7.11 5.50 -11.56
CA ILE A 46 -8.57 5.63 -11.42
C ILE A 46 -9.10 4.61 -10.41
N ALA A 47 -8.76 3.34 -10.55
CA ALA A 47 -9.22 2.28 -9.66
C ALA A 47 -8.79 2.53 -8.19
N LEU A 48 -7.56 2.99 -7.95
CA LEU A 48 -7.09 3.35 -6.61
C LEU A 48 -7.81 4.57 -6.03
N ALA A 49 -8.10 5.59 -6.85
CA ALA A 49 -8.87 6.75 -6.43
C ALA A 49 -10.30 6.34 -6.00
N MET A 50 -10.89 5.37 -6.69
CA MET A 50 -12.18 4.77 -6.34
C MET A 50 -12.12 3.84 -5.12
N GLY A 51 -10.94 3.61 -4.53
CA GLY A 51 -10.75 2.72 -3.39
C GLY A 51 -10.87 1.23 -3.74
N LYS A 52 -10.61 0.86 -4.99
CA LYS A 52 -10.61 -0.54 -5.44
C LYS A 52 -9.25 -1.19 -5.23
N ASN A 53 -9.27 -2.49 -4.97
CA ASN A 53 -8.06 -3.31 -4.92
C ASN A 53 -7.64 -3.73 -6.33
N ILE A 54 -6.33 -3.75 -6.60
CA ILE A 54 -5.77 -4.05 -7.91
C ILE A 54 -4.85 -5.26 -7.79
N LEU A 55 -4.99 -6.21 -8.73
CA LEU A 55 -4.06 -7.32 -8.91
C LEU A 55 -3.34 -7.15 -10.25
N LEU A 56 -2.02 -7.01 -10.21
CA LEU A 56 -1.18 -6.90 -11.40
C LEU A 56 -0.61 -8.28 -11.76
N LYS A 57 -0.89 -8.75 -12.98
CA LYS A 57 -0.37 -10.03 -13.50
C LYS A 57 0.54 -9.79 -14.70
N GLY A 58 1.67 -10.48 -14.77
CA GLY A 58 2.62 -10.41 -15.89
C GLY A 58 3.97 -11.05 -15.56
N PRO A 59 4.87 -11.21 -16.53
CA PRO A 59 6.18 -11.86 -16.33
C PRO A 59 7.08 -11.07 -15.38
N THR A 60 8.09 -11.72 -14.80
CA THR A 60 9.11 -11.03 -14.00
C THR A 60 9.80 -9.95 -14.83
N GLY A 61 10.12 -8.80 -14.24
CA GLY A 61 10.76 -7.68 -14.95
C GLY A 61 9.82 -6.74 -15.73
N SER A 62 8.52 -7.04 -15.84
CA SER A 62 7.52 -6.18 -16.53
C SER A 62 7.18 -4.84 -15.85
N GLY A 63 7.88 -4.47 -14.77
CA GLY A 63 7.67 -3.19 -14.10
C GLY A 63 6.47 -3.11 -13.15
N LYS A 64 5.85 -4.23 -12.75
CA LYS A 64 4.72 -4.26 -11.80
C LYS A 64 5.03 -3.57 -10.46
N THR A 65 6.17 -3.89 -9.85
CA THR A 65 6.61 -3.25 -8.60
C THR A 65 6.83 -1.76 -8.80
N ARG A 66 7.43 -1.38 -9.94
CA ARG A 66 7.67 0.02 -10.29
C ARG A 66 6.38 0.81 -10.48
N LEU A 67 5.35 0.19 -11.07
CA LEU A 67 4.01 0.77 -11.20
C LEU A 67 3.40 1.01 -9.82
N ALA A 68 3.44 0.02 -8.93
CA ALA A 68 2.93 0.14 -7.55
C ALA A 68 3.64 1.27 -6.76
N GLU A 69 4.97 1.35 -6.85
CA GLU A 69 5.76 2.43 -6.22
C GLU A 69 5.37 3.81 -6.76
N THR A 70 5.16 3.91 -8.08
CA THR A 70 4.79 5.17 -8.73
C THR A 70 3.40 5.61 -8.32
N LEU A 71 2.45 4.67 -8.21
CA LEU A 71 1.10 4.96 -7.71
C LEU A 71 1.13 5.38 -6.24
N ALA A 72 1.91 4.71 -5.39
CA ALA A 72 2.08 5.13 -3.99
C ALA A 72 2.63 6.57 -3.89
N SER A 73 3.66 6.88 -4.69
CA SER A 73 4.22 8.23 -4.80
C SER A 73 3.20 9.26 -5.30
N LEU A 74 2.40 8.90 -6.32
CA LEU A 74 1.33 9.74 -6.87
C LEU A 74 0.32 10.15 -5.80
N PHE A 75 -0.14 9.20 -4.98
CA PHE A 75 -1.09 9.46 -3.90
C PHE A 75 -0.42 9.97 -2.60
N SER A 76 0.91 10.14 -2.60
CA SER A 76 1.72 10.49 -1.43
C SER A 76 1.51 9.52 -0.24
N GLN A 77 1.39 8.22 -0.52
CA GLN A 77 1.12 7.20 0.49
C GLN A 77 2.35 6.31 0.74
N PRO A 78 2.63 5.89 1.99
CA PRO A 78 3.66 4.90 2.27
C PRO A 78 3.39 3.60 1.50
N MET A 79 4.41 3.05 0.83
CA MET A 79 4.34 1.72 0.24
C MET A 79 4.84 0.69 1.24
N HIS A 80 3.99 -0.27 1.59
CA HIS A 80 4.36 -1.42 2.42
C HIS A 80 4.38 -2.67 1.55
N SER A 81 5.51 -3.37 1.55
CA SER A 81 5.67 -4.64 0.85
C SER A 81 5.63 -5.78 1.87
N ILE A 82 4.72 -6.72 1.66
CA ILE A 82 4.61 -7.95 2.45
C ILE A 82 4.82 -9.11 1.50
N ASN A 83 5.76 -9.99 1.83
CA ASN A 83 5.96 -11.22 1.09
C ASN A 83 4.91 -12.26 1.51
N CYS A 84 4.03 -12.65 0.59
CA CYS A 84 3.03 -13.68 0.82
C CYS A 84 3.60 -15.04 0.40
N SER A 85 4.46 -15.62 1.25
CA SER A 85 4.92 -17.00 1.10
C SER A 85 3.96 -17.98 1.76
N VAL A 86 4.24 -19.27 1.62
CA VAL A 86 3.51 -20.36 2.30
C VAL A 86 3.60 -20.30 3.82
N ASP A 87 4.58 -19.58 4.37
CA ASP A 87 4.79 -19.42 5.81
C ASP A 87 4.01 -18.23 6.39
N LEU A 88 3.30 -17.44 5.57
CA LEU A 88 2.50 -16.33 6.04
C LEU A 88 1.19 -16.84 6.68
N ASP A 89 1.01 -16.57 7.97
CA ASP A 89 -0.19 -16.94 8.72
C ASP A 89 -0.96 -15.74 9.31
N ALA A 90 -2.11 -16.01 9.92
CA ALA A 90 -2.96 -14.98 10.49
C ALA A 90 -2.30 -14.29 11.71
N GLU A 91 -1.48 -15.00 12.47
CA GLU A 91 -0.78 -14.46 13.64
C GLU A 91 0.29 -13.45 13.23
N ALA A 92 1.00 -13.69 12.12
CA ALA A 92 1.95 -12.74 11.55
C ALA A 92 1.28 -11.41 11.14
N MET A 93 0.02 -11.46 10.69
CA MET A 93 -0.75 -10.30 10.23
C MET A 93 -1.50 -9.56 11.35
N LEU A 94 -2.15 -10.31 12.26
CA LEU A 94 -3.08 -9.77 13.26
C LEU A 94 -2.57 -9.88 14.71
N GLY A 95 -1.56 -10.71 14.95
CA GLY A 95 -1.10 -11.06 16.29
C GLY A 95 -1.99 -12.15 16.89
N PHE A 96 -1.71 -12.49 18.15
CA PHE A 96 -2.45 -13.54 18.86
C PHE A 96 -2.63 -13.18 20.33
N LYS A 97 -3.55 -13.89 20.99
CA LYS A 97 -3.84 -13.74 22.42
C LYS A 97 -3.63 -15.07 23.11
N THR A 98 -3.00 -15.03 24.29
CA THR A 98 -2.85 -16.22 25.13
C THR A 98 -3.22 -15.91 26.58
N ILE A 99 -3.54 -16.95 27.34
CA ILE A 99 -3.82 -16.86 28.76
C ILE A 99 -2.52 -17.17 29.51
N GLN A 100 -2.13 -16.27 30.41
CA GLN A 100 -1.03 -16.50 31.34
C GLN A 100 -1.56 -16.59 32.77
N GLU A 101 -1.17 -17.62 33.49
CA GLU A 101 -1.49 -17.79 34.90
C GLU A 101 -0.24 -17.48 35.75
N LYS A 102 -0.34 -16.47 36.62
CA LYS A 102 0.69 -16.15 37.61
C LYS A 102 0.05 -16.13 38.99
N ASN A 103 0.58 -16.94 39.91
CA ASN A 103 0.14 -17.00 41.31
C ASN A 103 -1.39 -17.20 41.46
N GLY A 104 -1.99 -18.08 40.64
CA GLY A 104 -3.43 -18.36 40.65
C GLY A 104 -4.33 -17.31 39.98
N ASN A 105 -3.76 -16.21 39.48
CA ASN A 105 -4.48 -15.22 38.69
C ASN A 105 -4.27 -15.45 37.19
N LYS A 106 -5.38 -15.62 36.45
CA LYS A 106 -5.39 -15.69 34.99
C LYS A 106 -5.43 -14.29 34.39
N SER A 107 -4.49 -14.00 33.51
CA SER A 107 -4.37 -12.75 32.78
C SER A 107 -4.31 -13.01 31.28
N LEU A 108 -4.87 -12.11 30.48
CA LEU A 108 -4.83 -12.18 29.02
C LEU A 108 -3.59 -11.43 28.53
N ASN A 109 -2.68 -12.12 27.84
CA ASN A 109 -1.55 -11.47 27.19
C ASN A 109 -1.83 -11.32 25.69
N LEU A 110 -1.65 -10.11 25.17
CA LEU A 110 -1.79 -9.81 23.75
C LEU A 110 -0.40 -9.68 23.13
N PHE A 111 -0.12 -10.50 22.12
CA PHE A 111 1.08 -10.38 21.30
C PHE A 111 0.73 -9.66 20.02
N GLN A 112 1.37 -8.51 19.81
CA GLN A 112 1.13 -7.67 18.65
C GLN A 112 1.74 -8.31 17.39
N ALA A 113 1.02 -8.24 16.27
CA ALA A 113 1.49 -8.79 15.00
C ALA A 113 2.83 -8.17 14.57
N PRO A 114 3.80 -8.97 14.12
CA PRO A 114 5.05 -8.46 13.52
C PRO A 114 4.82 -7.47 12.38
N LEU A 115 3.74 -7.66 11.60
CA LEU A 115 3.40 -6.81 10.45
C LEU A 115 2.50 -5.61 10.79
N SER A 116 2.25 -5.32 12.07
CA SER A 116 1.31 -4.27 12.50
C SER A 116 1.85 -2.82 12.46
N LYS A 117 2.91 -2.53 11.69
CA LYS A 117 3.49 -1.17 11.61
C LYS A 117 2.45 -0.16 11.07
N ARG A 118 2.20 0.93 11.83
CA ARG A 118 1.29 2.04 11.48
C ARG A 118 1.97 3.18 10.73
#